data_AF-A0A1Z9FK30-F1
#
_entry.id   AF-A0A1Z9FK30-F1
#
_cell.length_a   1.000
_cell.length_b   1.000
_cell.length_c   1.000
_cell.angle_alpha   90.00
_cell.angle_beta   90.00
_cell.angle_gamma   90.00
#
_symmetry.space_group_name_H-M   'P 1'
#
loop_
_entity.id
_entity.type
_entity.pdbx_description
1 polymer ?
#
loop_
_entity_poly.entity_id
_entity_poly.type
_entity_poly.pdbx_seq_one_letter_code
_entity_poly.pdbx_strand_id
1 'polypeptide(L)'
;NLNDAFKAQSAELGETTLEFEYKKLTDGKLIIKQLRQVPEAEGRPAAGIALVNTPTNLKIFQGESGTLFGNHRLKSLWKVESDNRWTDPTKPGGNMMTAAELQHAPQGNVINRTGSPAIWPGARHGTLDLNGQIYSQDLWNWLSDGGNTTFELRMKMPTGTGYQLDPVYTTGDFRIEFWAKYSIALPNINWQGNRPTTSEFALLIPGSITDPLPDGAILKTREFSAKGGIEIDSSFYWPPHPTGPTAGYTAPLEKWVGTTIKGLTPSPINLTSYFSQTYRPGHHNFTEDFLFEPGLDPGVSKAIISALEAKNIRMIFCSFPGGPGSIKAVGFDGSIWDL
;
A
#
# COMPACT_ATOMS: atom_id res chain seq x y z
N ASN A 1 -52.17 29.13 0.28
CA ASN A 1 -51.19 28.10 0.70
C ASN A 1 -49.89 28.39 -0.05
N LEU A 2 -48.75 28.47 0.64
CA LEU A 2 -47.45 28.80 0.04
C LEU A 2 -47.06 27.82 -1.08
N ASN A 3 -47.46 26.56 -0.92
CA ASN A 3 -47.26 25.49 -1.91
C ASN A 3 -48.02 25.80 -3.21
N ASP A 4 -49.26 26.29 -3.11
CA ASP A 4 -50.08 26.62 -4.28
C ASP A 4 -49.56 27.85 -5.03
N ALA A 5 -49.02 28.84 -4.30
CA ALA A 5 -48.42 30.04 -4.90
C ALA A 5 -47.09 29.73 -5.61
N PHE A 6 -46.27 28.84 -5.04
CA PHE A 6 -45.04 28.37 -5.68
C PHE A 6 -45.35 27.52 -6.92
N LYS A 7 -46.29 26.57 -6.83
CA LYS A 7 -46.74 25.76 -7.97
C LYS A 7 -47.29 26.61 -9.12
N ALA A 8 -47.94 27.73 -8.83
CA ALA A 8 -48.45 28.64 -9.85
C ALA A 8 -47.34 29.40 -10.61
N GLN A 9 -46.21 29.71 -9.97
CA GLN A 9 -45.05 30.34 -10.63
C GLN A 9 -44.08 29.33 -11.28
N SER A 10 -44.13 28.09 -10.82
CA SER A 10 -43.22 27.00 -11.20
C SER A 10 -43.96 25.85 -11.88
N ALA A 11 -44.98 26.16 -12.69
CA ALA A 11 -45.94 25.18 -13.22
C ALA A 11 -45.31 24.09 -14.10
N GLU A 12 -44.09 24.31 -14.59
CA GLU A 12 -43.32 23.35 -15.40
C GLU A 12 -42.44 22.39 -14.56
N LEU A 13 -42.29 22.67 -13.26
CA LEU A 13 -41.52 21.83 -12.34
C LEU A 13 -42.44 20.78 -11.71
N GLY A 14 -42.02 19.50 -11.76
CA GLY A 14 -42.75 18.36 -11.18
C GLY A 14 -42.81 18.38 -9.65
N GLU A 15 -42.94 17.20 -9.01
CA GLU A 15 -42.67 17.12 -7.57
C GLU A 15 -41.24 17.61 -7.31
N THR A 16 -41.07 18.51 -6.33
CA THR A 16 -39.78 19.14 -6.05
C THR A 16 -39.57 19.29 -4.55
N THR A 17 -38.32 19.16 -4.10
CA THR A 17 -37.92 19.49 -2.73
C THR A 17 -37.55 20.97 -2.63
N LEU A 18 -38.07 21.67 -1.62
CA LEU A 18 -37.77 23.07 -1.37
C LEU A 18 -37.04 23.24 -0.04
N GLU A 19 -36.00 24.07 -0.04
CA GLU A 19 -35.39 24.59 1.18
C GLU A 19 -35.92 26.00 1.46
N PHE A 20 -36.06 26.36 2.73
CA PHE A 20 -36.47 27.71 3.13
C PHE A 20 -35.56 28.27 4.23
N GLU A 21 -35.20 29.53 4.07
CA GLU A 21 -34.57 30.33 5.13
C GLU A 21 -35.67 31.11 5.87
N TYR A 22 -35.64 31.09 7.21
CA TYR A 22 -36.60 31.83 8.02
C TYR A 22 -35.96 32.62 9.17
N LYS A 23 -36.67 33.65 9.64
CA LYS A 23 -36.40 34.36 10.90
C LYS A 23 -37.46 34.01 11.92
N LYS A 24 -37.05 33.60 13.12
CA LYS A 24 -37.96 33.47 14.27
C LYS A 24 -38.11 34.81 14.97
N LEU A 25 -39.35 35.23 15.19
CA LEU A 25 -39.69 36.44 15.94
C LEU A 25 -39.81 36.14 17.43
N THR A 26 -39.79 37.21 18.24
CA THR A 26 -39.88 37.15 19.70
C THR A 26 -41.23 36.62 20.20
N ASP A 27 -42.30 36.72 19.40
CA ASP A 27 -43.61 36.13 19.68
C ASP A 27 -43.73 34.67 19.21
N GLY A 28 -42.63 34.06 18.77
CA GLY A 28 -42.57 32.67 18.32
C GLY A 28 -42.97 32.45 16.86
N LYS A 29 -43.44 33.49 16.15
CA LYS A 29 -43.78 33.38 14.72
C LYS A 29 -42.53 33.22 13.86
N LEU A 30 -42.70 32.55 12.71
CA LEU A 30 -41.65 32.40 11.70
C LEU A 30 -41.98 33.28 10.50
N ILE A 31 -41.00 34.05 10.02
CA ILE A 31 -41.06 34.75 8.73
C ILE A 31 -40.12 34.03 7.77
N ILE A 32 -40.68 33.46 6.70
CA ILE A 32 -39.89 32.91 5.58
C ILE A 32 -39.28 34.10 4.82
N LYS A 33 -37.95 34.10 4.67
CA LYS A 33 -37.21 35.12 3.93
C LYS A 33 -36.93 34.72 2.49
N GLN A 34 -36.65 33.44 2.30
CA GLN A 34 -36.27 32.92 1.00
C GLN A 34 -36.77 31.49 0.88
N LEU A 35 -37.22 31.15 -0.32
CA LEU A 35 -37.59 29.81 -0.73
C LEU A 35 -36.74 29.48 -1.95
N ARG A 36 -36.04 28.33 -1.93
CA ARG A 36 -35.24 27.85 -3.05
C ARG A 36 -35.64 26.42 -3.37
N GLN A 37 -35.68 26.10 -4.65
CA GLN A 37 -35.68 24.70 -5.07
C GLN A 37 -34.33 24.10 -4.70
N VAL A 38 -34.34 22.97 -4.00
CA VAL A 38 -33.14 22.14 -3.88
C VAL A 38 -32.88 21.58 -5.27
N PRO A 39 -31.71 21.86 -5.89
CA PRO A 39 -31.40 21.24 -7.16
C PRO A 39 -31.53 19.73 -7.00
N GLU A 40 -32.48 19.14 -7.72
CA GLU A 40 -32.50 17.70 -7.82
C GLU A 40 -31.20 17.31 -8.53
N ALA A 41 -30.46 16.37 -7.97
CA ALA A 41 -29.49 15.66 -8.76
C ALA A 41 -30.31 14.96 -9.85
N GLU A 42 -30.48 15.61 -11.00
CA GLU A 42 -30.80 14.88 -12.21
C GLU A 42 -29.81 13.73 -12.21
N GLY A 43 -30.27 12.48 -12.15
CA GLY A 43 -29.44 11.29 -12.01
C GLY A 43 -28.51 11.03 -13.21
N ARG A 44 -27.95 12.10 -13.77
CA ARG A 44 -26.94 12.14 -14.80
C ARG A 44 -25.69 11.47 -14.21
N PRO A 45 -25.23 10.40 -14.84
CA PRO A 45 -23.93 9.82 -14.55
C PRO A 45 -22.85 10.89 -14.45
N ALA A 46 -22.06 10.89 -13.37
CA ALA A 46 -20.91 11.78 -13.28
C ALA A 46 -19.98 11.57 -14.49
N ALA A 47 -19.54 12.67 -15.11
CA ALA A 47 -18.63 12.61 -16.26
C ALA A 47 -17.17 12.33 -15.85
N GLY A 48 -16.85 12.43 -14.56
CA GLY A 48 -15.54 12.15 -14.00
C GLY A 48 -15.61 11.94 -12.49
N ILE A 49 -14.44 11.91 -11.86
CA ILE A 49 -14.29 11.77 -10.41
C ILE A 49 -13.93 13.11 -9.77
N ALA A 50 -14.53 13.41 -8.63
CA ALA A 50 -14.08 14.44 -7.72
C ALA A 50 -13.03 13.84 -6.78
N LEU A 51 -11.75 14.09 -7.08
CA LEU A 51 -10.66 13.81 -6.16
C LEU A 51 -10.71 14.84 -5.04
N VAL A 52 -10.84 14.38 -3.80
CA VAL A 52 -10.84 15.19 -2.59
C VAL A 52 -9.57 14.90 -1.81
N ASN A 53 -8.87 15.96 -1.44
CA ASN A 53 -7.67 15.83 -0.64
C ASN A 53 -8.01 15.41 0.78
N THR A 54 -7.58 14.20 1.12
CA THR A 54 -7.51 13.69 2.48
C THR A 54 -6.08 13.20 2.70
N PRO A 55 -5.30 13.83 3.60
CA PRO A 55 -3.97 13.35 3.95
C PRO A 55 -4.04 11.87 4.32
N THR A 56 -3.34 11.04 3.56
CA THR A 56 -3.47 9.57 3.65
C THR A 56 -2.11 8.97 4.00
N ASN A 57 -2.08 8.10 5.01
CA ASN A 57 -0.91 7.25 5.27
C ASN A 57 -1.04 5.97 4.44
N LEU A 58 0.02 5.56 3.76
CA LEU A 58 0.08 4.30 3.01
C LEU A 58 1.27 3.45 3.46
N LYS A 59 1.08 2.13 3.48
CA LYS A 59 2.12 1.13 3.72
C LYS A 59 2.03 0.01 2.69
N ILE A 60 3.12 -0.74 2.50
CA ILE A 60 3.08 -1.92 1.63
C ILE A 60 2.18 -3.00 2.25
N PHE A 61 1.24 -3.49 1.44
CA PHE A 61 0.43 -4.67 1.72
C PHE A 61 1.31 -5.92 1.66
N GLN A 62 1.45 -6.57 2.81
CA GLN A 62 2.20 -7.81 2.95
C GLN A 62 1.22 -8.99 2.97
N GLY A 63 0.56 -9.20 1.83
CA GLY A 63 -0.38 -10.30 1.58
C GLY A 63 -0.07 -11.03 0.27
N GLU A 64 -1.04 -11.77 -0.27
CA GLU A 64 -0.89 -12.54 -1.51
C GLU A 64 -0.92 -11.63 -2.75
N SER A 65 0.08 -10.75 -2.86
CA SER A 65 0.29 -9.83 -3.98
C SER A 65 1.79 -9.62 -4.19
N GLY A 66 2.18 -9.43 -5.45
CA GLY A 66 3.60 -9.33 -5.83
C GLY A 66 4.41 -10.57 -5.45
N THR A 67 5.72 -10.38 -5.36
CA THR A 67 6.66 -11.39 -4.83
C THR A 67 7.16 -10.97 -3.46
N LEU A 68 7.64 -11.92 -2.65
CA LEU A 68 8.21 -11.61 -1.33
C LEU A 68 9.34 -10.58 -1.44
N PHE A 69 10.26 -10.79 -2.38
CA PHE A 69 11.38 -9.89 -2.61
C PHE A 69 10.92 -8.52 -3.13
N GLY A 70 9.89 -8.47 -3.98
CA GLY A 70 9.28 -7.22 -4.42
C GLY A 70 8.66 -6.44 -3.26
N ASN A 71 7.89 -7.12 -2.40
CA ASN A 71 7.31 -6.51 -1.20
C ASN A 71 8.40 -6.02 -0.22
N HIS A 72 9.60 -6.63 -0.23
CA HIS A 72 10.72 -6.21 0.60
C HIS A 72 11.49 -5.03 0.00
N ARG A 73 11.90 -5.10 -1.26
CA ARG A 73 12.67 -4.04 -1.92
C ARG A 73 11.86 -2.78 -2.18
N LEU A 74 10.54 -2.91 -2.39
CA LEU A 74 9.61 -1.79 -2.53
C LEU A 74 8.98 -1.37 -1.20
N LYS A 75 9.38 -2.02 -0.09
CA LYS A 75 8.89 -1.69 1.24
C LYS A 75 9.05 -0.20 1.51
N SER A 76 7.94 0.44 1.80
CA SER A 76 7.87 1.88 1.92
C SER A 76 6.71 2.31 2.82
N LEU A 77 6.88 3.46 3.45
CA LEU A 77 5.85 4.17 4.21
C LEU A 77 5.66 5.53 3.59
N TRP A 78 4.41 5.92 3.40
CA TRP A 78 4.05 7.16 2.73
C TRP A 78 3.07 7.93 3.58
N LYS A 79 3.20 9.25 3.56
CA LYS A 79 2.13 10.19 3.91
C LYS A 79 1.94 11.10 2.72
N VAL A 80 0.75 11.08 2.14
CA VAL A 80 0.50 11.69 0.83
C VAL A 80 -0.67 12.66 0.89
N GLU A 81 -0.58 13.70 0.07
CA GLU A 81 -1.65 14.64 -0.20
C GLU A 81 -1.91 14.68 -1.71
N SER A 82 -3.15 15.03 -2.05
CA SER A 82 -3.62 15.26 -3.41
C SER A 82 -4.24 16.66 -3.51
N ASP A 83 -4.62 17.07 -4.70
CA ASP A 83 -5.39 18.30 -4.88
C ASP A 83 -6.89 18.01 -4.94
N ASN A 84 -7.70 18.99 -4.55
CA ASN A 84 -9.15 18.95 -4.77
C ASN A 84 -9.45 19.29 -6.23
N ARG A 85 -9.89 18.32 -7.02
CA ARG A 85 -10.17 18.54 -8.46
C ARG A 85 -11.10 17.50 -9.05
N TRP A 86 -11.77 17.89 -10.13
CA TRP A 86 -12.37 16.92 -11.05
C TRP A 86 -11.31 16.32 -11.96
N THR A 87 -11.35 15.00 -12.16
CA THR A 87 -10.45 14.24 -13.01
C THR A 87 -11.26 13.33 -13.93
N ASP A 88 -10.87 13.24 -15.21
CA ASP A 88 -11.43 12.26 -16.14
C ASP A 88 -10.79 10.88 -15.87
N PRO A 89 -11.53 9.86 -15.40
CA PRO A 89 -10.97 8.55 -15.10
C PRO A 89 -10.53 7.78 -16.35
N THR A 90 -10.96 8.17 -17.55
CA THR A 90 -10.52 7.57 -18.82
C THR A 90 -9.18 8.15 -19.31
N LYS A 91 -8.85 9.36 -18.85
CA LYS A 91 -7.62 10.06 -19.17
C LYS A 91 -7.20 10.94 -17.98
N PRO A 92 -6.77 10.33 -16.85
CA PRO A 92 -6.39 11.08 -15.67
C PRO A 92 -5.25 12.03 -16.03
N GLY A 93 -5.45 13.31 -15.73
CA GLY A 93 -4.55 14.38 -16.11
C GLY A 93 -3.70 14.88 -14.94
N GLY A 94 -2.38 14.87 -15.12
CA GLY A 94 -1.42 15.35 -14.13
C GLY A 94 -1.28 14.43 -12.92
N ASN A 95 -0.19 14.59 -12.17
CA ASN A 95 0.11 13.77 -11.00
C ASN A 95 -1.06 13.74 -10.01
N MET A 96 -1.34 12.56 -9.46
CA MET A 96 -2.44 12.37 -8.50
C MET A 96 -2.03 12.74 -7.08
N MET A 97 -0.73 12.75 -6.80
CA MET A 97 -0.15 13.19 -5.54
C MET A 97 0.56 14.52 -5.72
N THR A 98 0.27 15.49 -4.86
CA THR A 98 0.89 16.82 -4.90
C THR A 98 1.94 17.01 -3.83
N ALA A 99 1.87 16.24 -2.74
CA ALA A 99 2.95 16.11 -1.76
C ALA A 99 3.06 14.66 -1.26
N ALA A 100 4.28 14.25 -0.94
CA ALA A 100 4.57 12.98 -0.29
C ALA A 100 5.68 13.16 0.76
N GLU A 101 5.54 12.49 1.90
CA GLU A 101 6.64 12.12 2.79
C GLU A 101 6.85 10.60 2.62
N LEU A 102 7.98 10.20 2.06
CA LEU A 102 8.32 8.81 1.72
C LEU A 102 9.51 8.33 2.55
N GLN A 103 9.32 7.20 3.22
CA GLN A 103 10.40 6.35 3.72
C GLN A 103 10.53 5.09 2.87
N HIS A 104 11.75 4.80 2.40
CA HIS A 104 12.04 3.64 1.54
C HIS A 104 13.51 3.23 1.70
N ALA A 105 13.84 1.96 1.50
CA ALA A 105 15.21 1.44 1.56
C ALA A 105 15.71 0.85 0.21
N PRO A 106 15.85 1.67 -0.86
CA PRO A 106 16.21 1.17 -2.19
C PRO A 106 17.67 0.67 -2.32
N GLN A 107 18.55 0.99 -1.35
CA GLN A 107 19.98 0.66 -1.36
C GLN A 107 20.44 0.15 0.02
N GLY A 108 19.64 -0.71 0.65
CA GLY A 108 19.98 -1.31 1.96
C GLY A 108 20.04 -0.31 3.12
N ASN A 109 19.54 0.91 2.95
CA ASN A 109 19.45 1.93 3.99
C ASN A 109 18.14 2.71 3.84
N VAL A 110 17.44 2.98 4.93
CA VAL A 110 16.20 3.76 4.92
C VAL A 110 16.51 5.24 4.64
N ILE A 111 15.93 5.78 3.58
CA ILE A 111 16.00 7.20 3.22
C ILE A 111 14.65 7.86 3.39
N ASN A 112 14.66 9.17 3.61
CA ASN A 112 13.48 10.02 3.63
C ASN A 112 13.47 10.92 2.39
N ARG A 113 12.30 11.08 1.77
CA ARG A 113 12.04 12.02 0.68
C ARG A 113 10.77 12.79 0.98
N THR A 114 10.79 14.10 0.72
CA THR A 114 9.62 14.96 0.91
C THR A 114 9.35 15.81 -0.33
N GLY A 115 8.15 16.36 -0.42
CA GLY A 115 7.74 17.26 -1.50
C GLY A 115 6.93 16.57 -2.59
N SER A 116 6.74 17.25 -3.72
CA SER A 116 5.90 16.75 -4.80
C SER A 116 6.60 15.65 -5.61
N PRO A 117 5.96 14.49 -5.84
CA PRO A 117 6.48 13.49 -6.78
C PRO A 117 6.70 14.04 -8.20
N ALA A 118 5.94 15.07 -8.58
CA ALA A 118 6.01 15.73 -9.88
C ALA A 118 7.36 16.42 -10.17
N ILE A 119 8.14 16.74 -9.13
CA ILE A 119 9.45 17.41 -9.26
C ILE A 119 10.63 16.49 -8.96
N TRP A 120 10.37 15.20 -8.69
CA TRP A 120 11.45 14.25 -8.47
C TRP A 120 12.29 14.06 -9.75
N PRO A 121 13.57 13.68 -9.63
CA PRO A 121 14.42 13.42 -10.79
C PRO A 121 13.77 12.43 -11.78
N GLY A 122 13.68 12.84 -13.04
CA GLY A 122 13.03 12.04 -14.09
C GLY A 122 11.50 11.92 -13.96
N ALA A 123 10.87 12.78 -13.15
CA ALA A 123 9.44 12.80 -12.96
C ALA A 123 8.68 13.00 -14.28
N ARG A 124 7.69 12.15 -14.50
CA ARG A 124 6.72 12.24 -15.58
C ARG A 124 5.37 11.75 -15.06
N HIS A 125 4.33 12.16 -15.76
CA HIS A 125 2.98 11.66 -15.56
C HIS A 125 2.47 11.10 -16.89
N GLY A 126 1.66 10.05 -16.83
CA GLY A 126 0.99 9.47 -17.97
C GLY A 126 -0.26 8.70 -17.59
N THR A 127 -0.96 8.25 -18.62
CA THR A 127 -2.08 7.32 -18.52
C THR A 127 -1.63 5.98 -19.08
N LEU A 128 -1.91 4.90 -18.36
CA LEU A 128 -1.64 3.54 -18.80
C LEU A 128 -2.95 2.78 -18.97
N ASP A 129 -3.14 2.17 -20.14
CA ASP A 129 -4.23 1.24 -20.42
C ASP A 129 -3.67 -0.18 -20.41
N LEU A 130 -4.14 -1.01 -19.47
CA LEU A 130 -3.85 -2.43 -19.40
C LEU A 130 -5.14 -3.21 -19.65
N ASN A 131 -5.34 -3.64 -20.90
CA ASN A 131 -6.49 -4.46 -21.30
C ASN A 131 -7.85 -3.83 -20.97
N GLY A 132 -8.01 -2.54 -21.26
CA GLY A 132 -9.22 -1.77 -20.99
C GLY A 132 -9.31 -1.22 -19.56
N GLN A 133 -8.33 -1.52 -18.71
CA GLN A 133 -8.23 -0.92 -17.38
C GLN A 133 -7.29 0.28 -17.40
N ILE A 134 -7.84 1.45 -17.09
CA ILE A 134 -7.08 2.70 -17.03
C ILE A 134 -6.41 2.88 -15.67
N TYR A 135 -5.17 3.38 -15.72
CA TYR A 135 -4.38 3.79 -14.56
C TYR A 135 -3.83 5.21 -14.78
N SER A 136 -3.83 6.01 -13.72
CA SER A 136 -2.90 7.13 -13.61
C SER A 136 -1.52 6.56 -13.28
N GLN A 137 -0.48 7.06 -13.94
CA GLN A 137 0.88 6.58 -13.79
C GLN A 137 1.83 7.76 -13.57
N ASP A 138 2.39 7.85 -12.36
CA ASP A 138 3.46 8.80 -12.03
C ASP A 138 4.78 8.02 -11.99
N LEU A 139 5.82 8.52 -12.65
CA LEU A 139 7.11 7.81 -12.79
C LEU A 139 8.27 8.73 -12.47
N TRP A 140 9.32 8.19 -11.85
CA TRP A 140 10.56 8.91 -11.57
C TRP A 140 11.76 7.96 -11.58
N ASN A 141 12.97 8.52 -11.51
CA ASN A 141 14.22 7.78 -11.62
C ASN A 141 15.12 8.01 -10.41
N TRP A 142 15.49 6.92 -9.73
CA TRP A 142 16.45 6.91 -8.62
C TRP A 142 17.39 5.71 -8.72
N LEU A 143 18.49 5.77 -7.98
CA LEU A 143 19.35 4.62 -7.79
C LEU A 143 18.71 3.62 -6.82
N SER A 144 18.91 2.33 -7.09
CA SER A 144 18.65 1.24 -6.17
C SER A 144 19.76 0.19 -6.28
N ASP A 145 19.64 -0.91 -5.53
CA ASP A 145 20.48 -2.09 -5.73
C ASP A 145 20.44 -2.62 -7.18
N GLY A 146 19.35 -2.36 -7.92
CA GLY A 146 19.19 -2.70 -9.33
C GLY A 146 19.81 -1.70 -10.31
N GLY A 147 20.69 -0.81 -9.83
CA GLY A 147 21.32 0.26 -10.59
C GLY A 147 20.38 1.45 -10.80
N ASN A 148 20.34 2.00 -12.02
CA ASN A 148 19.36 3.04 -12.34
C ASN A 148 17.97 2.43 -12.45
N THR A 149 17.05 2.93 -11.64
CA THR A 149 15.73 2.33 -11.45
C THR A 149 14.65 3.33 -11.79
N THR A 150 13.71 2.89 -12.63
CA THR A 150 12.46 3.63 -12.85
C THR A 150 11.46 3.13 -11.83
N PHE A 151 11.03 4.02 -10.95
CA PHE A 151 9.92 3.78 -10.05
C PHE A 151 8.63 4.29 -10.69
N GLU A 152 7.53 3.59 -10.46
CA GLU A 152 6.22 4.01 -10.95
C GLU A 152 5.16 3.82 -9.87
N LEU A 153 4.33 4.84 -9.67
CA LEU A 153 3.12 4.75 -8.88
C LEU A 153 1.93 4.66 -9.82
N ARG A 154 1.17 3.57 -9.74
CA ARG A 154 -0.01 3.36 -10.59
C ARG A 154 -1.26 3.34 -9.74
N MET A 155 -2.18 4.24 -10.03
CA MET A 155 -3.51 4.28 -9.40
C MET A 155 -4.55 3.78 -10.39
N LYS A 156 -5.21 2.67 -10.06
CA LYS A 156 -6.27 2.10 -10.90
C LYS A 156 -7.48 3.02 -10.90
N MET A 157 -7.85 3.59 -12.04
CA MET A 157 -9.02 4.46 -12.15
C MET A 157 -10.32 3.65 -12.01
N PRO A 158 -11.37 4.21 -11.36
CA PRO A 158 -12.68 3.58 -11.32
C PRO A 158 -13.30 3.56 -12.73
N THR A 159 -14.19 2.60 -12.98
CA THR A 159 -14.78 2.36 -14.32
C THR A 159 -16.31 2.41 -14.29
N GLY A 160 -16.91 2.89 -15.38
CA GLY A 160 -18.34 2.76 -15.66
C GLY A 160 -19.25 3.28 -14.55
N THR A 161 -20.25 2.46 -14.18
CA THR A 161 -21.32 2.82 -13.24
C THR A 161 -20.84 3.12 -11.82
N GLY A 162 -19.63 2.68 -11.45
CA GLY A 162 -19.09 2.92 -10.10
C GLY A 162 -18.96 4.42 -9.80
N TYR A 163 -18.09 5.10 -10.54
CA TYR A 163 -17.89 6.54 -10.30
C TYR A 163 -19.05 7.40 -10.79
N GLN A 164 -19.86 6.89 -11.73
CA GLN A 164 -21.03 7.60 -12.23
C GLN A 164 -22.11 7.79 -11.16
N LEU A 165 -22.18 6.87 -10.19
CA LEU A 165 -23.11 6.94 -9.06
C LEU A 165 -22.45 7.51 -7.80
N ASP A 166 -21.15 7.26 -7.60
CA ASP A 166 -20.38 7.79 -6.48
C ASP A 166 -19.05 8.39 -6.96
N PRO A 167 -19.03 9.68 -7.36
CA PRO A 167 -17.87 10.29 -7.99
C PRO A 167 -16.82 10.78 -6.99
N VAL A 168 -17.04 10.68 -5.68
CA VAL A 168 -16.14 11.27 -4.68
C VAL A 168 -15.10 10.26 -4.26
N TYR A 169 -13.82 10.57 -4.52
CA TYR A 169 -12.70 9.68 -4.20
C TYR A 169 -11.63 10.44 -3.42
N THR A 170 -11.02 9.76 -2.46
CA THR A 170 -9.77 10.15 -1.81
C THR A 170 -8.64 9.26 -2.31
N THR A 171 -7.39 9.61 -2.02
CA THR A 171 -6.23 8.77 -2.41
C THR A 171 -6.34 7.35 -1.85
N GLY A 172 -6.94 7.17 -0.66
CA GLY A 172 -7.10 5.86 -0.02
C GLY A 172 -8.07 4.91 -0.73
N ASP A 173 -8.94 5.42 -1.61
CA ASP A 173 -9.97 4.63 -2.30
C ASP A 173 -9.43 3.94 -3.56
N PHE A 174 -8.24 4.33 -4.02
CA PHE A 174 -7.62 3.74 -5.19
C PHE A 174 -6.89 2.44 -4.84
N ARG A 175 -6.91 1.48 -5.78
CA ARG A 175 -5.91 0.41 -5.79
C ARG A 175 -4.59 0.99 -6.31
N ILE A 176 -3.61 1.11 -5.41
CA ILE A 176 -2.31 1.72 -5.71
C ILE A 176 -1.23 0.65 -5.83
N GLU A 177 -0.56 0.57 -6.96
CA GLU A 177 0.62 -0.28 -7.17
C GLU A 177 1.87 0.58 -7.20
N PHE A 178 2.89 0.17 -6.43
CA PHE A 178 4.23 0.71 -6.52
C PHE A 178 5.10 -0.25 -7.31
N TRP A 179 5.68 0.20 -8.40
CA TRP A 179 6.48 -0.59 -9.33
C TRP A 179 7.93 -0.13 -9.33
N ALA A 180 8.83 -1.06 -9.64
CA ALA A 180 10.18 -0.75 -10.06
C ALA A 180 10.58 -1.54 -11.31
N LYS A 181 11.39 -0.87 -12.14
CA LYS A 181 12.09 -1.43 -13.28
C LYS A 181 13.57 -1.16 -13.12
N TYR A 182 14.36 -2.22 -12.99
CA TYR A 182 15.78 -2.20 -12.70
C TYR A 182 16.60 -2.29 -13.97
N SER A 183 17.75 -1.61 -13.99
CA SER A 183 18.77 -1.79 -15.02
C SER A 183 19.56 -3.11 -14.88
N ILE A 184 19.63 -3.65 -13.67
CA ILE A 184 20.35 -4.88 -13.32
C ILE A 184 19.37 -5.85 -12.67
N ALA A 185 19.43 -7.12 -13.08
CA ALA A 185 18.58 -8.16 -12.48
C ALA A 185 18.93 -8.38 -11.01
N LEU A 186 17.91 -8.45 -10.16
CA LEU A 186 18.04 -8.68 -8.72
C LEU A 186 17.61 -10.10 -8.35
N PRO A 187 18.20 -10.70 -7.28
CA PRO A 187 17.81 -12.03 -6.82
C PRO A 187 16.33 -12.06 -6.43
N ASN A 188 15.66 -13.16 -6.77
CA ASN A 188 14.28 -13.40 -6.40
C ASN A 188 14.05 -14.91 -6.34
N ILE A 189 13.29 -15.36 -5.35
CA ILE A 189 12.90 -16.75 -5.18
C ILE A 189 11.38 -16.80 -5.27
N ASN A 190 10.87 -17.70 -6.09
CA ASN A 190 9.46 -18.05 -6.13
C ASN A 190 9.29 -19.57 -6.09
N TRP A 191 8.07 -20.06 -6.26
CA TRP A 191 7.76 -21.49 -6.26
C TRP A 191 8.52 -22.31 -7.31
N GLN A 192 9.08 -21.67 -8.35
CA GLN A 192 9.94 -22.29 -9.37
C GLN A 192 11.44 -22.22 -9.04
N GLY A 193 11.81 -21.74 -7.85
CA GLY A 193 13.19 -21.55 -7.42
C GLY A 193 13.74 -20.15 -7.71
N ASN A 194 15.06 -20.07 -7.96
CA ASN A 194 15.75 -18.81 -8.23
C ASN A 194 15.34 -18.25 -9.60
N ARG A 195 14.76 -17.05 -9.61
CA ARG A 195 14.21 -16.38 -10.79
C ARG A 195 14.57 -14.90 -10.75
N PRO A 196 15.83 -14.50 -11.02
CA PRO A 196 16.23 -13.11 -11.00
C PRO A 196 15.30 -12.24 -11.85
N THR A 197 15.02 -11.02 -11.39
CA THR A 197 14.05 -10.13 -12.04
C THR A 197 14.60 -8.73 -12.26
N THR A 198 14.17 -8.11 -13.36
CA THR A 198 14.38 -6.69 -13.66
C THR A 198 13.11 -5.85 -13.44
N SER A 199 12.01 -6.47 -13.00
CA SER A 199 10.77 -5.75 -12.69
C SER A 199 9.97 -6.42 -11.60
N GLU A 200 9.40 -5.61 -10.73
CA GLU A 200 8.48 -6.07 -9.69
C GLU A 200 7.53 -4.95 -9.28
N PHE A 201 6.50 -5.34 -8.54
CA PHE A 201 5.56 -4.43 -7.93
C PHE A 201 5.17 -4.89 -6.53
N ALA A 202 4.68 -3.96 -5.75
CA ALA A 202 4.03 -4.17 -4.47
C ALA A 202 2.76 -3.33 -4.42
N LEU A 203 1.79 -3.75 -3.61
CA LEU A 203 0.54 -3.02 -3.42
C LEU A 203 0.69 -2.06 -2.22
N LEU A 204 0.25 -0.82 -2.37
CA LEU A 204 0.12 0.14 -1.28
C LEU A 204 -1.32 0.11 -0.76
N ILE A 205 -1.48 0.10 0.56
CA ILE A 205 -2.77 0.16 1.25
C ILE A 205 -2.78 1.28 2.29
N PRO A 206 -3.94 1.86 2.59
CA PRO A 206 -4.10 2.78 3.72
C PRO A 206 -3.64 2.17 5.05
N GLY A 207 -2.97 2.97 5.85
CA GLY A 207 -2.60 2.63 7.23
C GLY A 207 -1.18 3.02 7.62
N SER A 208 -0.89 2.90 8.91
CA SER A 208 0.40 3.12 9.54
C SER A 208 0.90 1.83 10.19
N ILE A 209 2.21 1.80 10.49
CA ILE A 209 2.83 0.76 11.34
C ILE A 209 2.54 0.98 12.82
N THR A 210 2.13 2.20 13.19
CA THR A 210 1.77 2.58 14.56
C THR A 210 0.30 2.37 14.88
N ASP A 211 -0.50 1.94 13.89
CA ASP A 211 -1.92 1.67 14.12
C ASP A 211 -2.11 0.64 15.25
N PRO A 212 -3.16 0.81 16.08
CA PRO A 212 -3.50 -0.17 17.08
C PRO A 212 -3.85 -1.50 16.40
N LEU A 213 -3.65 -2.61 17.11
CA LEU A 213 -4.13 -3.89 16.63
C LEU A 213 -5.66 -3.87 16.62
N PRO A 214 -6.31 -4.34 15.54
CA PRO A 214 -7.76 -4.50 15.53
C PRO A 214 -8.20 -5.57 16.53
N ASP A 215 -9.40 -5.39 17.08
CA ASP A 215 -10.01 -6.38 17.98
C ASP A 215 -10.13 -7.74 17.28
N GLY A 216 -9.65 -8.79 17.94
CA GLY A 216 -9.64 -10.14 17.38
C GLY A 216 -8.46 -10.44 16.45
N ALA A 217 -7.44 -9.57 16.37
CA ALA A 217 -6.18 -9.90 15.70
C ALA A 217 -5.56 -11.19 16.27
N ILE A 218 -5.01 -12.02 15.39
CA ILE A 218 -4.59 -13.38 15.72
C ILE A 218 -3.06 -13.43 15.78
N LEU A 219 -2.50 -13.68 16.97
CA LEU A 219 -1.07 -13.87 17.12
C LEU A 219 -0.63 -15.19 16.44
N LYS A 220 0.42 -15.10 15.63
CA LYS A 220 1.05 -16.22 14.94
C LYS A 220 2.53 -16.27 15.30
N THR A 221 3.01 -17.48 15.53
CA THR A 221 4.44 -17.79 15.68
C THR A 221 4.88 -18.74 14.58
N ARG A 222 6.06 -18.53 14.02
CA ARG A 222 6.69 -19.42 13.03
C ARG A 222 8.12 -19.70 13.47
N GLU A 223 8.44 -20.97 13.52
CA GLU A 223 9.74 -21.47 13.95
C GLU A 223 10.39 -22.19 12.76
N PHE A 224 11.66 -21.89 12.55
CA PHE A 224 12.48 -22.53 11.53
C PHE A 224 13.77 -23.02 12.16
N SER A 225 14.20 -24.21 11.77
CA SER A 225 15.51 -24.73 12.13
C SER A 225 16.23 -25.26 10.90
N ALA A 226 17.54 -25.02 10.84
CA ALA A 226 18.42 -25.56 9.81
C ALA A 226 19.55 -26.38 10.44
N LYS A 227 20.28 -27.10 9.58
CA LYS A 227 21.50 -27.80 10.01
C LYS A 227 22.51 -26.78 10.55
N GLY A 228 23.33 -27.19 11.51
CA GLY A 228 24.31 -26.29 12.12
C GLY A 228 23.79 -25.41 13.25
N GLY A 229 22.57 -25.67 13.76
CA GLY A 229 22.05 -25.02 14.98
C GLY A 229 21.48 -23.61 14.75
N ILE A 230 21.09 -23.29 13.52
CA ILE A 230 20.38 -22.06 13.20
C ILE A 230 18.92 -22.24 13.59
N GLU A 231 18.41 -21.28 14.37
CA GLU A 231 17.01 -21.21 14.81
C GLU A 231 16.47 -19.82 14.50
N ILE A 232 15.26 -19.74 13.94
CA ILE A 232 14.58 -18.49 13.62
C ILE A 232 13.16 -18.55 14.18
N ASP A 233 12.88 -17.66 15.12
CA ASP A 233 11.60 -17.54 15.82
C ASP A 233 10.95 -16.21 15.41
N SER A 234 9.87 -16.25 14.63
CA SER A 234 9.17 -15.05 14.16
C SER A 234 7.75 -14.97 14.73
N SER A 235 7.36 -13.78 15.19
CA SER A 235 6.04 -13.50 15.76
C SER A 235 5.39 -12.30 15.10
N PHE A 236 4.11 -12.44 14.76
CA PHE A 236 3.34 -11.41 14.05
C PHE A 236 1.84 -11.65 14.21
N TYR A 237 1.04 -10.67 13.80
CA TYR A 237 -0.41 -10.74 13.81
C TYR A 237 -0.95 -10.93 12.41
N TRP A 238 -1.95 -11.79 12.29
CA TRP A 238 -2.93 -11.78 11.21
C TRP A 238 -4.13 -10.90 11.60
N PRO A 239 -4.85 -10.34 10.61
CA PRO A 239 -6.10 -9.65 10.91
C PRO A 239 -7.16 -10.65 11.43
N PRO A 240 -8.22 -10.15 12.07
CA PRO A 240 -9.36 -10.95 12.47
C PRO A 240 -9.92 -11.74 11.28
N HIS A 241 -10.55 -12.88 11.58
CA HIS A 241 -11.24 -13.62 10.53
C HIS A 241 -12.31 -12.74 9.86
N PRO A 242 -12.44 -12.80 8.52
CA PRO A 242 -13.50 -12.08 7.83
C PRO A 242 -14.87 -12.54 8.34
N THR A 243 -15.81 -11.59 8.42
CA THR A 243 -17.19 -11.87 8.78
C THR A 243 -18.01 -12.22 7.55
N GLY A 244 -18.94 -13.17 7.68
CA GLY A 244 -19.80 -13.61 6.58
C GLY A 244 -19.22 -14.77 5.74
N PRO A 245 -19.95 -15.19 4.69
CA PRO A 245 -19.58 -16.35 3.88
C PRO A 245 -18.27 -16.08 3.14
N THR A 246 -17.20 -16.76 3.54
CA THR A 246 -15.86 -16.63 2.96
C THR A 246 -15.41 -17.97 2.39
N ALA A 247 -15.33 -18.08 1.06
CA ALA A 247 -14.77 -19.24 0.38
C ALA A 247 -13.26 -19.06 0.23
N GLY A 248 -12.52 -19.51 1.25
CA GLY A 248 -11.07 -19.43 1.26
C GLY A 248 -10.56 -18.01 1.60
N TYR A 249 -9.67 -17.93 2.58
CA TYR A 249 -9.13 -16.68 3.10
C TYR A 249 -7.61 -16.77 3.15
N THR A 250 -6.92 -15.79 2.58
CA THR A 250 -5.47 -15.64 2.72
C THR A 250 -5.19 -14.44 3.62
N ALA A 251 -4.75 -14.68 4.84
CA ALA A 251 -4.43 -13.66 5.82
C ALA A 251 -3.13 -12.91 5.46
N PRO A 252 -3.18 -11.59 5.25
CA PRO A 252 -1.98 -10.77 5.14
C PRO A 252 -1.33 -10.56 6.52
N LEU A 253 -0.16 -9.91 6.53
CA LEU A 253 0.42 -9.35 7.76
C LEU A 253 -0.43 -8.17 8.25
N GLU A 254 -0.86 -8.22 9.49
CA GLU A 254 -1.42 -7.07 10.21
C GLU A 254 -0.30 -6.23 10.83
N LYS A 255 0.53 -6.87 11.68
CA LYS A 255 1.60 -6.20 12.42
C LYS A 255 2.69 -7.18 12.85
N TRP A 256 3.95 -6.74 12.80
CA TRP A 256 5.07 -7.50 13.38
C TRP A 256 5.08 -7.38 14.90
N VAL A 257 5.44 -8.47 15.58
CA VAL A 257 5.94 -8.44 16.95
C VAL A 257 7.47 -8.37 16.92
N GLY A 258 8.08 -9.26 16.14
CA GLY A 258 9.53 -9.30 15.93
C GLY A 258 10.02 -10.69 15.52
N THR A 259 11.31 -10.77 15.22
CA THR A 259 11.98 -12.01 14.84
C THR A 259 13.31 -12.14 15.57
N THR A 260 13.57 -13.32 16.14
CA THR A 260 14.86 -13.67 16.76
C THR A 260 15.57 -14.71 15.90
N ILE A 261 16.84 -14.48 15.59
CA ILE A 261 17.67 -15.39 14.80
C ILE A 261 18.91 -15.78 15.62
N LYS A 262 19.11 -17.08 15.79
CA LYS A 262 20.24 -17.67 16.56
C LYS A 262 21.11 -18.52 15.64
N GLY A 263 22.35 -18.78 16.07
CA GLY A 263 23.28 -19.67 15.35
C GLY A 263 24.02 -19.05 14.15
N LEU A 264 23.54 -17.95 13.57
CA LEU A 264 24.26 -17.25 12.49
C LEU A 264 25.44 -16.42 12.98
N THR A 265 25.33 -15.87 14.19
CA THR A 265 26.36 -15.05 14.86
C THR A 265 26.50 -15.50 16.31
N PRO A 266 27.61 -15.15 17.01
CA PRO A 266 27.79 -15.53 18.41
C PRO A 266 26.70 -14.98 19.35
N SER A 267 26.14 -13.81 19.04
CA SER A 267 25.00 -13.22 19.73
C SER A 267 23.72 -13.37 18.89
N PRO A 268 22.54 -13.56 19.49
CA PRO A 268 21.27 -13.55 18.76
C PRO A 268 21.02 -12.21 18.06
N ILE A 269 20.35 -12.28 16.91
CA ILE A 269 19.90 -11.13 16.13
C ILE A 269 18.42 -10.93 16.44
N ASN A 270 18.05 -9.74 16.91
CA ASN A 270 16.66 -9.38 17.19
C ASN A 270 16.21 -8.32 16.19
N LEU A 271 15.15 -8.63 15.45
CA LEU A 271 14.55 -7.74 14.46
C LEU A 271 13.21 -7.22 14.98
N THR A 272 13.05 -5.91 14.97
CA THR A 272 11.87 -5.18 15.44
C THR A 272 11.40 -4.12 14.45
N SER A 273 12.27 -3.69 13.52
CA SER A 273 11.97 -2.71 12.49
C SER A 273 11.01 -3.27 11.43
N TYR A 274 10.17 -2.38 10.88
CA TYR A 274 9.31 -2.69 9.75
C TYR A 274 10.11 -3.06 8.48
N PHE A 275 11.20 -2.34 8.23
CA PHE A 275 12.02 -2.52 7.03
C PHE A 275 12.85 -3.81 7.06
N SER A 276 13.17 -4.35 8.24
CA SER A 276 14.01 -5.55 8.39
C SER A 276 13.25 -6.87 8.23
N GLN A 277 11.91 -6.86 8.13
CA GLN A 277 11.11 -8.08 8.17
C GLN A 277 9.97 -8.03 7.14
N THR A 278 9.94 -8.97 6.19
CA THR A 278 8.89 -9.08 5.17
C THR A 278 8.15 -10.39 5.22
N TYR A 279 6.84 -10.33 5.08
CA TYR A 279 5.93 -11.47 5.03
C TYR A 279 5.20 -11.51 3.69
N ARG A 280 5.03 -12.73 3.16
CA ARG A 280 4.10 -12.99 2.06
C ARG A 280 3.45 -14.36 2.26
N PRO A 281 2.12 -14.43 2.41
CA PRO A 281 1.42 -15.70 2.37
C PRO A 281 1.26 -16.20 0.92
N GLY A 282 1.27 -17.51 0.76
CA GLY A 282 0.66 -18.18 -0.40
C GLY A 282 -0.84 -18.41 -0.17
N HIS A 283 -1.49 -18.97 -1.19
CA HIS A 283 -2.94 -19.18 -1.19
C HIS A 283 -3.42 -19.92 0.06
N HIS A 284 -4.40 -19.34 0.76
CA HIS A 284 -4.95 -19.83 2.03
C HIS A 284 -3.93 -20.01 3.15
N ASN A 285 -2.81 -19.30 3.09
CA ASN A 285 -1.67 -19.44 4.00
C ASN A 285 -1.15 -20.89 4.08
N PHE A 286 -1.39 -21.72 3.05
CA PHE A 286 -0.81 -23.08 2.98
C PHE A 286 0.70 -23.05 2.88
N THR A 287 1.23 -21.97 2.33
CA THR A 287 2.64 -21.62 2.39
C THR A 287 2.77 -20.19 2.89
N GLU A 288 3.88 -19.88 3.53
CA GLU A 288 4.21 -18.53 3.98
C GLU A 288 5.70 -18.30 3.82
N ASP A 289 6.05 -17.22 3.14
CA ASP A 289 7.43 -16.82 2.91
C ASP A 289 7.80 -15.60 3.75
N PHE A 290 9.05 -15.58 4.20
CA PHE A 290 9.62 -14.55 5.04
C PHE A 290 10.97 -14.10 4.48
N LEU A 291 11.25 -12.80 4.57
CA LEU A 291 12.56 -12.26 4.22
C LEU A 291 13.01 -11.31 5.32
N PHE A 292 14.17 -11.60 5.89
CA PHE A 292 14.76 -10.84 6.99
C PHE A 292 16.06 -10.18 6.54
N GLU A 293 16.19 -8.87 6.72
CA GLU A 293 17.40 -8.11 6.37
C GLU A 293 17.91 -7.38 7.63
N PRO A 294 18.80 -8.02 8.42
CA PRO A 294 19.29 -7.45 9.68
C PRO A 294 19.91 -6.05 9.55
N GLY A 295 20.51 -5.74 8.40
CA GLY A 295 21.09 -4.41 8.12
C GLY A 295 20.07 -3.27 8.10
N LEU A 296 18.77 -3.58 7.93
CA LEU A 296 17.68 -2.59 7.96
C LEU A 296 17.07 -2.41 9.36
N ASP A 297 17.62 -3.07 10.37
CA ASP A 297 17.19 -2.90 11.75
C ASP A 297 18.18 -2.03 12.54
N PRO A 298 17.76 -0.85 13.02
CA PRO A 298 18.64 0.04 13.78
C PRO A 298 19.05 -0.54 15.14
N GLY A 299 18.34 -1.56 15.63
CA GLY A 299 18.66 -2.26 16.88
C GLY A 299 19.77 -3.31 16.73
N VAL A 300 20.13 -3.69 15.49
CA VAL A 300 21.18 -4.69 15.25
C VAL A 300 22.56 -4.03 15.28
N SER A 301 23.44 -4.55 16.14
CA SER A 301 24.78 -3.98 16.32
C SER A 301 25.66 -4.10 15.08
N LYS A 302 26.57 -3.14 14.89
CA LYS A 302 27.58 -3.19 13.80
C LYS A 302 28.42 -4.46 13.82
N ALA A 303 28.71 -5.01 15.01
CA ALA A 303 29.47 -6.25 15.12
C ALA A 303 28.73 -7.46 14.52
N ILE A 304 27.40 -7.53 14.71
CA ILE A 304 26.56 -8.54 14.06
C ILE A 304 26.54 -8.32 12.56
N ILE A 305 26.35 -7.07 12.09
CA ILE A 305 26.33 -6.75 10.66
C ILE A 305 27.65 -7.15 9.99
N SER A 306 28.80 -6.78 10.55
CA SER A 306 30.10 -7.17 9.99
C SER A 306 30.34 -8.69 10.00
N ALA A 307 29.81 -9.41 10.99
CA ALA A 307 29.89 -10.87 11.03
C ALA A 307 29.03 -11.53 9.93
N LEU A 308 27.89 -10.92 9.58
CA LEU A 308 27.07 -11.35 8.44
C LEU A 308 27.72 -11.00 7.10
N GLU A 309 28.26 -9.79 6.95
CA GLU A 309 29.02 -9.35 5.77
C GLU A 309 30.22 -10.25 5.48
N ALA A 310 30.97 -10.66 6.51
CA ALA A 310 32.08 -11.60 6.38
C ALA A 310 31.64 -12.99 5.85
N LYS A 311 30.36 -13.32 6.00
CA LYS A 311 29.73 -14.53 5.45
C LYS A 311 28.96 -14.25 4.16
N ASN A 312 29.07 -13.04 3.61
CA ASN A 312 28.26 -12.52 2.51
C ASN A 312 26.75 -12.61 2.76
N ILE A 313 26.24 -12.59 4.00
CA ILE A 313 24.79 -12.70 4.27
C ILE A 313 24.19 -11.31 4.36
N ARG A 314 23.33 -10.95 3.40
CA ARG A 314 22.54 -9.71 3.44
C ARG A 314 21.12 -9.96 3.95
N MET A 315 20.44 -10.94 3.37
CA MET A 315 19.07 -11.30 3.72
C MET A 315 18.96 -12.79 4.03
N ILE A 316 17.93 -13.16 4.78
CA ILE A 316 17.63 -14.53 5.17
C ILE A 316 16.19 -14.81 4.73
N PHE A 317 16.04 -15.73 3.78
CA PHE A 317 14.76 -16.22 3.30
C PHE A 317 14.31 -17.43 4.11
N CYS A 318 13.04 -17.44 4.53
CA CYS A 318 12.42 -18.61 5.13
C CYS A 318 11.10 -18.96 4.44
N SER A 319 10.80 -20.24 4.26
CA SER A 319 9.53 -20.77 3.75
C SER A 319 8.86 -21.69 4.77
N PHE A 320 7.55 -21.52 4.97
CA PHE A 320 6.71 -22.32 5.88
C PHE A 320 5.59 -23.03 5.09
N PRO A 321 5.13 -24.24 5.48
CA PRO A 321 5.71 -25.11 6.51
C PRO A 321 7.16 -25.49 6.15
N GLY A 322 8.01 -25.53 7.18
CA GLY A 322 9.45 -25.73 7.01
C GLY A 322 9.82 -27.10 6.44
N GLY A 323 11.05 -27.23 5.95
CA GLY A 323 11.60 -28.46 5.37
C GLY A 323 13.05 -28.26 4.90
N PRO A 324 13.72 -29.29 4.35
CA PRO A 324 15.06 -29.13 3.80
C PRO A 324 15.11 -28.00 2.75
N GLY A 325 16.04 -27.06 2.92
CA GLY A 325 16.18 -25.89 2.03
C GLY A 325 15.13 -24.80 2.24
N SER A 326 14.37 -24.85 3.34
CA SER A 326 13.41 -23.81 3.71
C SER A 326 14.04 -22.58 4.35
N ILE A 327 15.35 -22.59 4.64
CA ILE A 327 16.12 -21.44 5.11
C ILE A 327 17.28 -21.21 4.14
N LYS A 328 17.36 -20.01 3.58
CA LYS A 328 18.39 -19.64 2.62
C LYS A 328 18.99 -18.29 2.97
N ALA A 329 20.28 -18.14 2.77
CA ALA A 329 20.93 -16.83 2.74
C ALA A 329 20.84 -16.24 1.34
N VAL A 330 20.70 -14.92 1.29
CA VAL A 330 20.82 -14.11 0.07
C VAL A 330 21.97 -13.13 0.30
N GLY A 331 22.94 -13.15 -0.59
CA GLY A 331 24.16 -12.38 -0.41
C GLY A 331 24.14 -10.97 -0.94
N PHE A 332 25.15 -10.20 -0.54
CA PHE A 332 25.37 -8.84 -1.04
C PHE A 332 25.69 -8.83 -2.54
N ASP A 333 26.27 -9.93 -3.05
CA ASP A 333 26.51 -10.19 -4.47
C ASP A 333 25.32 -10.80 -5.21
N GLY A 334 24.19 -11.02 -4.52
CA GLY A 334 22.98 -11.63 -5.07
C GLY A 334 23.01 -13.16 -5.17
N SER A 335 24.05 -13.83 -4.68
CA SER A 335 24.08 -15.30 -4.57
C SER A 335 23.05 -15.81 -3.55
N ILE A 336 22.57 -17.03 -3.74
CA ILE A 336 21.56 -17.66 -2.88
C ILE A 336 22.01 -19.08 -2.55
N TRP A 337 22.04 -19.45 -1.26
CA TRP A 337 22.43 -20.78 -0.81
C TRP A 337 21.65 -21.22 0.43
N ASP A 338 21.57 -22.54 0.64
CA ASP A 338 20.95 -23.13 1.83
C ASP A 338 21.81 -22.84 3.07
N LEU A 339 21.15 -22.46 4.17
CA LEU A 339 21.77 -22.30 5.48
C LEU A 339 21.79 -23.60 6.29
#